data_AF-A0A957IH69-F1
#
_entry.id   AF-A0A957IH69-F1
#
_cell.length_a   1.000
_cell.length_b   1.000
_cell.length_c   1.000
_cell.angle_alpha   90.00
_cell.angle_beta   90.00
_cell.angle_gamma   90.00
#
_symmetry.space_group_name_H-M   'P 1'
#
loop_
_entity.id
_entity.type
_entity.pdbx_description
1 polymer ?
#
loop_
_entity_poly.entity_id
_entity_poly.type
_entity_poly.pdbx_seq_one_letter_code
_entity_poly.pdbx_strand_id
1 'polypeptide(L)'
;MPSRNKFHWARRVSRIKIRRLYESEARGMLDEELLDKVHYAIYARVCDMFEVRQAQKFGRVTCRKCNTAVPEPFQMGASNKSNLLRCEKCGWQVTCGEYYDSYTGKSLLPGSATSLFTRYLEQFPKAQTAQQKMLLIDWLIHQFHMLQGVPRMPVCQNVIQGTAEQVRELLETLATGPDSLPQRIPVADWREVYYNPVRLFKQEHSHSQVQKIAAELEIQGRSQMPEEELIPEILRRAPELTPKTE
;
A
#
# COMPACT_ATOMS: atom_id res chain seq x y z
N MET A 1 -22.64 24.16 -17.18
CA MET A 1 -23.37 23.28 -16.25
C MET A 1 -22.46 22.96 -15.06
N PRO A 2 -22.81 23.26 -13.81
CA PRO A 2 -21.96 22.92 -12.68
C PRO A 2 -21.85 21.39 -12.56
N SER A 3 -20.62 20.92 -12.38
CA SER A 3 -20.21 19.54 -12.64
C SER A 3 -21.00 18.49 -11.86
N ARG A 4 -21.58 17.51 -12.59
CA ARG A 4 -22.32 16.33 -12.10
C ARG A 4 -21.48 15.30 -11.31
N ASN A 5 -20.31 15.67 -10.80
CA ASN A 5 -19.50 14.71 -10.07
C ASN A 5 -19.82 14.79 -8.57
N LYS A 6 -20.80 14.01 -8.12
CA LYS A 6 -21.22 13.96 -6.70
C LYS A 6 -20.09 13.47 -5.76
N PHE A 7 -19.02 12.92 -6.33
CA PHE A 7 -17.87 12.36 -5.64
C PHE A 7 -16.55 12.82 -6.27
N HIS A 8 -15.64 13.34 -5.46
CA HIS A 8 -14.29 13.70 -5.89
C HIS A 8 -13.27 12.92 -5.08
N TRP A 9 -12.90 11.73 -5.54
CA TRP A 9 -11.84 10.94 -4.93
C TRP A 9 -10.47 11.37 -5.47
N ALA A 10 -9.50 11.52 -4.56
CA ALA A 10 -8.11 11.78 -4.86
C ALA A 10 -7.57 10.70 -5.80
N ARG A 11 -6.86 11.16 -6.83
CA ARG A 11 -6.24 10.28 -7.82
C ARG A 11 -4.97 9.66 -7.24
N ARG A 12 -4.57 8.53 -7.83
CA ARG A 12 -3.25 7.97 -7.60
C ARG A 12 -2.18 8.91 -8.14
N VAL A 13 -1.03 8.97 -7.48
CA VAL A 13 0.12 9.76 -7.88
C VAL A 13 0.76 9.13 -9.12
N SER A 14 1.11 9.96 -10.09
CA SER A 14 1.78 9.52 -11.32
C SER A 14 3.19 9.01 -11.02
N ARG A 15 3.54 7.84 -11.58
CA ARG A 15 4.91 7.28 -11.56
C ARG A 15 5.94 8.26 -12.10
N ILE A 16 5.59 8.98 -13.15
CA ILE A 16 6.47 9.97 -13.79
C ILE A 16 6.77 11.12 -12.82
N LYS A 17 5.78 11.56 -12.04
CA LYS A 17 5.97 12.61 -11.03
C LYS A 17 6.89 12.15 -9.89
N ILE A 18 6.70 10.91 -9.41
CA ILE A 18 7.58 10.33 -8.39
C ILE A 18 9.01 10.25 -8.92
N ARG A 19 9.22 9.69 -10.13
CA ARG A 19 10.55 9.61 -10.75
C ARG A 19 11.21 10.98 -10.87
N ARG A 20 10.50 11.96 -11.45
CA ARG A 20 11.01 13.33 -11.60
C ARG A 20 11.38 14.00 -10.28
N LEU A 21 10.61 13.74 -9.22
CA LEU A 21 10.90 14.26 -7.89
C LEU A 21 12.25 13.73 -7.40
N TYR A 22 12.46 12.42 -7.45
CA TYR A 22 13.73 11.79 -7.05
C TYR A 22 14.91 12.24 -7.91
N GLU A 23 14.73 12.32 -9.24
CA GLU A 23 15.76 12.84 -10.13
C GLU A 23 16.13 14.30 -9.84
N SER A 24 15.16 15.14 -9.47
CA SER A 24 15.43 16.55 -9.13
C SER A 24 16.23 16.66 -7.83
N GLU A 25 15.92 15.81 -6.86
CA GLU A 25 16.57 15.75 -5.56
C GLU A 25 18.02 15.25 -5.68
N ALA A 26 18.25 14.18 -6.44
CA ALA A 26 19.59 13.63 -6.69
C ALA A 26 20.52 14.62 -7.40
N ARG A 27 19.98 15.52 -8.24
CA ARG A 27 20.75 16.60 -8.88
C ARG A 27 21.03 17.80 -7.96
N GLY A 28 20.59 17.75 -6.70
CA GLY A 28 20.69 18.87 -5.75
C GLY A 28 19.78 20.05 -6.11
N MET A 29 18.80 19.86 -7.00
CA MET A 29 17.86 20.88 -7.47
C MET A 29 16.42 20.41 -7.22
N LEU A 30 16.10 20.17 -5.95
CA LEU A 30 14.80 19.64 -5.53
C LEU A 30 13.66 20.55 -6.03
N ASP A 31 12.76 19.97 -6.82
CA ASP A 31 11.54 20.65 -7.26
C ASP A 31 10.52 20.67 -6.10
N GLU A 32 10.59 21.70 -5.26
CA GLU A 32 9.74 21.85 -4.07
C GLU A 32 8.24 21.97 -4.41
N GLU A 33 7.90 22.54 -5.57
CA GLU A 33 6.51 22.62 -6.01
C GLU A 33 5.97 21.23 -6.38
N LEU A 34 6.77 20.42 -7.08
CA LEU A 34 6.43 19.03 -7.37
C LEU A 34 6.39 18.19 -6.09
N LEU A 35 7.31 18.42 -5.15
CA LEU A 35 7.33 17.77 -3.84
C LEU A 35 6.01 18.00 -3.11
N ASP A 36 5.56 19.25 -2.98
CA ASP A 36 4.30 19.57 -2.33
C ASP A 36 3.12 18.93 -3.04
N LYS A 37 3.08 19.00 -4.38
CA LYS A 37 2.03 18.35 -5.17
C LYS A 37 1.97 16.85 -4.93
N VAL A 38 3.12 16.17 -4.84
CA VAL A 38 3.18 14.73 -4.54
C VAL A 38 2.77 14.47 -3.09
N HIS A 39 3.33 15.20 -2.14
CA HIS A 39 3.09 15.06 -0.71
C HIS A 39 1.60 15.18 -0.35
N TYR A 40 0.94 16.27 -0.78
CA TYR A 40 -0.49 16.47 -0.54
C TYR A 40 -1.38 15.51 -1.34
N ALA A 41 -0.95 15.07 -2.54
CA ALA A 41 -1.73 14.09 -3.30
C ALA A 41 -1.74 12.71 -2.62
N ILE A 42 -0.60 12.26 -2.07
CA ILE A 42 -0.54 11.02 -1.27
C ILE A 42 -1.44 11.16 -0.04
N TYR A 43 -1.34 12.26 0.70
CA TYR A 43 -2.17 12.51 1.87
C TYR A 43 -3.67 12.47 1.57
N ALA A 44 -4.13 13.25 0.60
CA ALA A 44 -5.54 13.25 0.20
C ALA A 44 -6.00 11.84 -0.20
N ARG A 45 -5.14 11.09 -0.90
CA ARG A 45 -5.41 9.72 -1.31
C ARG A 45 -5.54 8.76 -0.14
N VAL A 46 -4.69 8.87 0.87
CA VAL A 46 -4.75 8.05 2.08
C VAL A 46 -5.97 8.41 2.93
N CYS A 47 -6.30 9.71 3.07
CA CYS A 47 -7.53 10.14 3.75
C CYS A 47 -8.77 9.54 3.11
N ASP A 48 -8.87 9.57 1.77
CA ASP A 48 -9.98 8.99 1.04
C ASP A 48 -10.08 7.47 1.24
N MET A 49 -8.95 6.76 1.33
CA MET A 49 -8.97 5.32 1.66
C MET A 49 -9.56 5.05 3.05
N PHE A 50 -9.22 5.88 4.04
CA PHE A 50 -9.78 5.75 5.37
C PHE A 50 -11.26 6.13 5.41
N GLU A 51 -11.70 7.14 4.66
CA GLU A 51 -13.12 7.46 4.55
C GLU A 51 -13.93 6.27 4.01
N VAL A 52 -13.49 5.67 2.89
CA VAL A 52 -14.14 4.50 2.31
C VAL A 52 -14.11 3.31 3.28
N ARG A 53 -13.00 3.11 4.01
CA ARG A 53 -12.91 2.09 5.06
C ARG A 53 -13.90 2.34 6.20
N GLN A 54 -14.08 3.59 6.64
CA GLN A 54 -15.03 3.95 7.69
C GLN A 54 -16.47 3.64 7.25
N ALA A 55 -16.80 3.93 6.00
CA ALA A 55 -18.09 3.57 5.42
C ALA A 55 -18.27 2.04 5.37
N GLN A 56 -17.32 1.31 4.76
CA GLN A 56 -17.42 -0.14 4.59
C GLN A 56 -17.44 -0.93 5.91
N LYS A 57 -16.63 -0.53 6.89
CA LYS A 57 -16.47 -1.28 8.15
C LYS A 57 -17.46 -0.87 9.24
N PHE A 58 -17.83 0.42 9.29
CA PHE A 58 -18.61 0.98 10.39
C PHE A 58 -19.89 1.67 9.94
N GLY A 59 -20.18 1.69 8.64
CA GLY A 59 -21.33 2.40 8.07
C GLY A 59 -21.22 3.92 8.15
N ARG A 60 -20.06 4.49 8.51
CA ARG A 60 -19.91 5.93 8.73
C ARG A 60 -19.53 6.63 7.45
N VAL A 61 -20.41 7.49 6.94
CA VAL A 61 -20.17 8.30 5.74
C VAL A 61 -20.01 9.78 6.11
N THR A 62 -19.07 10.44 5.45
CA THR A 62 -18.89 11.90 5.57
C THR A 62 -19.46 12.56 4.32
N CYS A 63 -20.21 13.64 4.48
CA CYS A 63 -20.71 14.40 3.36
C CYS A 63 -19.56 15.10 2.62
N ARG A 64 -19.30 14.72 1.36
CA ARG A 64 -18.22 15.29 0.53
C ARG A 64 -18.45 16.74 0.07
N LYS A 65 -19.61 17.35 0.41
CA LYS A 65 -19.91 18.76 0.12
C LYS A 65 -19.61 19.69 1.30
N CYS A 66 -19.83 19.24 2.54
CA CYS A 66 -19.70 20.10 3.74
C CYS A 66 -18.98 19.45 4.92
N ASN A 67 -18.44 18.24 4.74
CA ASN A 67 -17.70 17.43 5.71
C ASN A 67 -18.46 17.06 6.99
N THR A 68 -19.79 17.25 7.03
CA THR A 68 -20.62 16.79 8.14
C THR A 68 -20.89 15.29 8.03
N ALA A 69 -20.86 14.59 9.15
CA ALA A 69 -21.24 13.18 9.22
C ALA A 69 -22.67 12.98 8.71
N VAL A 70 -22.87 11.96 7.89
CA VAL A 70 -24.20 11.54 7.45
C VAL A 70 -24.81 10.65 8.55
N PRO A 71 -26.03 10.95 9.03
CA PRO A 71 -26.64 10.21 10.12
C PRO A 71 -27.04 8.79 9.72
N GLU A 72 -27.48 8.58 8.48
CA GLU A 72 -27.86 7.25 8.01
C GLU A 72 -26.62 6.35 7.84
N PRO A 73 -26.63 5.13 8.39
CA PRO A 73 -25.51 4.21 8.23
C PRO A 73 -25.46 3.69 6.80
N PHE A 74 -24.29 3.74 6.19
CA PHE A 74 -24.04 3.06 4.93
C PHE A 74 -23.98 1.55 5.14
N GLN A 75 -24.84 0.83 4.43
CA GLN A 75 -24.86 -0.62 4.41
C GLN A 75 -25.02 -1.08 2.96
N MET A 76 -23.97 -1.68 2.41
CA MET A 76 -24.04 -2.21 1.05
C MET A 76 -24.53 -3.64 1.04
N GLY A 77 -25.58 -3.90 0.25
CA GLY A 77 -26.18 -5.21 0.02
C GLY A 77 -27.20 -5.12 -1.11
N ALA A 78 -27.61 -6.24 -1.70
CA ALA A 78 -28.55 -6.25 -2.82
C ALA A 78 -29.84 -5.48 -2.50
N SER A 79 -30.37 -5.65 -1.30
CA SER A 79 -31.59 -4.99 -0.81
C SER A 79 -31.41 -3.52 -0.41
N ASN A 80 -30.17 -3.06 -0.22
CA ASN A 80 -29.88 -1.73 0.34
C ASN A 80 -29.36 -0.72 -0.70
N LYS A 81 -29.23 -1.13 -1.97
CA LYS A 81 -28.68 -0.27 -3.04
C LYS A 81 -29.43 1.06 -3.19
N SER A 82 -30.74 1.05 -2.98
CA SER A 82 -31.61 2.22 -3.08
C SER A 82 -31.70 3.06 -1.80
N ASN A 83 -31.10 2.61 -0.69
CA ASN A 83 -31.14 3.37 0.56
C ASN A 83 -30.45 4.71 0.37
N LEU A 84 -31.09 5.78 0.83
CA LEU A 84 -30.61 7.14 0.64
C LEU A 84 -29.69 7.53 1.80
N LEU A 85 -28.52 8.05 1.47
CA LEU A 85 -27.62 8.75 2.39
C LEU A 85 -27.88 10.24 2.23
N ARG A 86 -28.29 10.93 3.30
CA ARG A 86 -28.69 12.33 3.22
C ARG A 86 -27.93 13.17 4.24
N CYS A 87 -27.27 14.21 3.76
CA CYS A 87 -26.70 15.22 4.64
C CYS A 87 -27.76 16.24 5.06
N GLU A 88 -28.09 16.28 6.34
CA GLU A 88 -29.05 17.22 6.93
C GLU A 88 -28.60 18.68 6.82
N LYS A 89 -27.28 18.94 6.78
CA LYS A 89 -26.72 20.30 6.75
C LYS A 89 -26.80 20.98 5.38
N CYS A 90 -26.49 20.27 4.30
CA CYS A 90 -26.29 20.88 2.98
C CYS A 90 -27.16 20.28 1.86
N GLY A 91 -28.04 19.34 2.21
CA GLY A 91 -28.97 18.65 1.31
C GLY A 91 -28.29 17.70 0.31
N TRP A 92 -27.00 17.38 0.48
CA TRP A 92 -26.34 16.37 -0.34
C TRP A 92 -27.03 15.02 -0.16
N GLN A 93 -27.34 14.36 -1.27
CA GLN A 93 -28.04 13.08 -1.27
C GLN A 93 -27.48 12.16 -2.35
N VAL A 94 -27.25 10.91 -1.97
CA VAL A 94 -26.80 9.82 -2.86
C VAL A 94 -27.41 8.51 -2.38
N THR A 95 -27.59 7.54 -3.26
CA THR A 95 -27.94 6.18 -2.82
C THR A 95 -26.70 5.43 -2.33
N CYS A 96 -26.89 4.39 -1.51
CA CYS A 96 -25.81 3.46 -1.15
C CYS A 96 -25.16 2.85 -2.40
N GLY A 97 -25.94 2.53 -3.44
CA GLY A 97 -25.41 2.06 -4.72
C GLY A 97 -24.52 3.10 -5.41
N GLU A 98 -24.97 4.35 -5.54
CA GLU A 98 -24.17 5.44 -6.10
C GLU A 98 -22.88 5.66 -5.29
N TYR A 99 -22.95 5.58 -3.96
CA TYR A 99 -21.78 5.68 -3.08
C TYR A 99 -20.79 4.53 -3.31
N TYR A 100 -21.28 3.29 -3.35
CA TYR A 100 -20.46 2.10 -3.61
C TYR A 100 -19.77 2.16 -4.98
N ASP A 101 -20.52 2.49 -6.03
CA ASP A 101 -20.00 2.61 -7.39
C ASP A 101 -18.98 3.74 -7.50
N SER A 102 -19.08 4.76 -6.64
CA SER A 102 -18.16 5.89 -6.65
C SER A 102 -16.71 5.52 -6.37
N TYR A 103 -16.42 4.47 -5.59
CA TYR A 103 -15.05 4.06 -5.25
C TYR A 103 -14.68 2.65 -5.74
N THR A 104 -15.66 1.86 -6.17
CA THR A 104 -15.42 0.50 -6.69
C THR A 104 -14.50 0.53 -7.92
N GLY A 105 -13.54 -0.40 -7.97
CA GLY A 105 -12.52 -0.46 -9.02
C GLY A 105 -11.46 0.64 -8.97
N LYS A 106 -11.51 1.56 -7.99
CA LYS A 106 -10.55 2.67 -7.90
C LYS A 106 -9.42 2.44 -6.90
N SER A 107 -9.25 1.23 -6.35
CA SER A 107 -8.18 0.92 -5.37
C SER A 107 -8.20 1.84 -4.14
N LEU A 108 -9.41 2.17 -3.66
CA LEU A 108 -9.67 3.09 -2.54
C LEU A 108 -9.86 2.37 -1.19
N LEU A 109 -9.51 1.09 -1.11
CA LEU A 109 -9.50 0.35 0.14
C LEU A 109 -8.04 0.07 0.55
N PRO A 110 -7.64 0.39 1.78
CA PRO A 110 -6.25 0.19 2.23
C PRO A 110 -5.89 -1.29 2.43
N GLY A 111 -6.89 -2.18 2.48
CA GLY A 111 -6.69 -3.62 2.70
C GLY A 111 -5.99 -3.90 4.04
N SER A 112 -5.11 -4.90 4.04
CA SER A 112 -4.29 -5.29 5.20
C SER A 112 -3.22 -4.25 5.56
N ALA A 113 -2.89 -3.30 4.67
CA ALA A 113 -1.90 -2.25 4.91
C ALA A 113 -2.45 -1.04 5.71
N THR A 114 -3.50 -1.25 6.52
CA THR A 114 -4.09 -0.17 7.32
C THR A 114 -3.06 0.45 8.28
N SER A 115 -2.21 -0.35 8.93
CA SER A 115 -1.19 0.12 9.88
C SER A 115 -0.15 1.03 9.22
N LEU A 116 0.29 0.68 8.00
CA LEU A 116 1.22 1.49 7.20
C LEU A 116 0.65 2.88 6.96
N PHE A 117 -0.60 2.95 6.48
CA PHE A 117 -1.24 4.22 6.16
C PHE A 117 -1.62 5.04 7.40
N THR A 118 -1.98 4.39 8.52
CA THR A 118 -2.16 5.09 9.81
C THR A 118 -0.87 5.81 10.21
N ARG A 119 0.27 5.10 10.18
CA ARG A 119 1.56 5.68 10.53
C ARG A 119 1.94 6.83 9.58
N TYR A 120 1.65 6.71 8.29
CA TYR A 120 1.85 7.81 7.35
C TYR A 120 1.06 9.07 7.75
N LEU A 121 -0.25 8.93 8.07
CA LEU A 121 -1.10 10.06 8.48
C LEU A 121 -0.64 10.72 9.79
N GLU A 122 -0.09 9.95 10.72
CA GLU A 122 0.46 10.47 11.99
C GLU A 122 1.74 11.30 11.79
N GLN A 123 2.54 10.98 10.79
CA GLN A 123 3.79 11.69 10.49
C GLN A 123 3.61 12.86 9.54
N PHE A 124 2.58 12.83 8.69
CA PHE A 124 2.26 13.90 7.73
C PHE A 124 2.28 15.32 8.34
N PRO A 125 1.55 15.64 9.43
CA PRO A 125 1.55 16.99 9.99
C PRO A 125 2.90 17.40 10.61
N LYS A 126 3.84 16.48 10.80
CA LYS A 126 5.18 16.77 11.34
C LYS A 126 6.18 17.09 10.23
N ALA A 127 5.89 16.72 8.99
CA ALA A 127 6.76 16.93 7.85
C ALA A 127 6.49 18.31 7.20
N GLN A 128 7.11 19.36 7.75
CA GLN A 128 6.85 20.74 7.32
C GLN A 128 7.92 21.26 6.35
N THR A 129 9.17 20.83 6.50
CA THR A 129 10.27 21.23 5.59
C THR A 129 10.32 20.35 4.36
N ALA A 130 10.90 20.86 3.27
CA ALA A 130 11.11 20.09 2.04
C ALA A 130 11.83 18.76 2.31
N GLN A 131 12.90 18.78 3.12
CA GLN A 131 13.62 17.58 3.52
C GLN A 131 12.73 16.57 4.27
N GLN A 132 11.93 17.04 5.24
CA GLN A 132 11.05 16.15 5.99
C GLN A 132 9.95 15.54 5.12
N LYS A 133 9.39 16.33 4.19
CA LYS A 133 8.39 15.85 3.22
C LYS A 133 8.98 14.78 2.31
N MET A 134 10.20 15.01 1.83
CA MET A 134 10.92 14.05 1.00
C MET A 134 11.20 12.76 1.76
N LEU A 135 11.70 12.83 3.00
CA LEU A 135 11.94 11.67 3.85
C LEU A 135 10.65 10.88 4.14
N LEU A 136 9.52 11.56 4.35
CA LEU A 136 8.24 10.86 4.58
C LEU A 136 7.74 10.14 3.33
N ILE A 137 7.90 10.76 2.15
CA ILE A 137 7.57 10.13 0.87
C ILE A 137 8.50 8.93 0.66
N ASP A 138 9.80 9.12 0.87
CA ASP A 138 10.79 8.07 0.70
C ASP A 138 10.54 6.89 1.63
N TRP A 139 10.27 7.16 2.90
CA TRP A 139 9.85 6.13 3.84
C TRP A 139 8.63 5.34 3.32
N LEU A 140 7.60 6.01 2.78
CA LEU A 140 6.42 5.32 2.27
C LEU A 140 6.72 4.47 1.02
N ILE A 141 7.48 5.02 0.07
CA ILE A 141 7.95 4.32 -1.14
C ILE A 141 8.78 3.09 -0.74
N HIS A 142 9.63 3.24 0.26
CA HIS A 142 10.42 2.16 0.82
C HIS A 142 9.52 1.07 1.41
N GLN A 143 8.53 1.42 2.25
CA GLN A 143 7.57 0.45 2.78
C GLN A 143 6.80 -0.29 1.67
N PHE A 144 6.45 0.39 0.58
CA PHE A 144 5.85 -0.27 -0.58
C PHE A 144 6.77 -1.30 -1.21
N HIS A 145 8.04 -0.96 -1.38
CA HIS A 145 9.04 -1.89 -1.91
C HIS A 145 9.17 -3.12 -1.00
N MET A 146 9.21 -2.93 0.33
CA MET A 146 9.24 -4.01 1.32
C MET A 146 8.03 -4.96 1.23
N LEU A 147 6.87 -4.45 0.81
CA LEU A 147 5.64 -5.23 0.68
C LEU A 147 5.51 -5.95 -0.68
N GLN A 148 6.37 -5.66 -1.67
CA GLN A 148 6.32 -6.33 -2.98
C GLN A 148 6.75 -7.80 -2.93
N GLY A 149 7.56 -8.18 -1.94
CA GLY A 149 7.93 -9.59 -1.70
C GLY A 149 6.80 -10.42 -1.06
N VAL A 150 5.63 -9.83 -0.81
CA VAL A 150 4.46 -10.55 -0.26
C VAL A 150 3.47 -10.83 -1.40
N PRO A 151 3.20 -12.12 -1.72
CA PRO A 151 2.20 -12.47 -2.72
C PRO A 151 0.84 -11.78 -2.45
N ARG A 152 0.22 -11.25 -3.52
CA ARG A 152 -1.13 -10.62 -3.52
C ARG A 152 -1.25 -9.27 -2.79
N MET A 153 -0.16 -8.52 -2.62
CA MET A 153 -0.17 -7.22 -1.93
C MET A 153 0.14 -6.02 -2.85
N PRO A 154 -0.77 -5.59 -3.74
CA PRO A 154 -0.58 -4.41 -4.58
C PRO A 154 -0.86 -3.09 -3.82
N VAL A 155 -0.41 -2.97 -2.57
CA VAL A 155 -0.65 -1.79 -1.71
C VAL A 155 -0.15 -0.51 -2.38
N CYS A 156 0.98 -0.62 -3.07
CA CYS A 156 1.56 0.45 -3.86
C CYS A 156 0.62 0.96 -4.96
N GLN A 157 -0.18 0.08 -5.58
CA GLN A 157 -1.14 0.46 -6.62
C GLN A 157 -2.35 1.22 -6.09
N ASN A 158 -2.57 1.22 -4.76
CA ASN A 158 -3.58 2.08 -4.14
C ASN A 158 -3.17 3.55 -4.17
N VAL A 159 -1.86 3.83 -4.20
CA VAL A 159 -1.29 5.18 -4.14
C VAL A 159 -0.66 5.61 -5.46
N ILE A 160 0.03 4.71 -6.16
CA ILE A 160 0.80 5.00 -7.38
C ILE A 160 0.05 4.47 -8.61
N GLN A 161 0.02 5.27 -9.67
CA GLN A 161 -0.67 4.94 -10.92
C GLN A 161 0.14 3.98 -11.80
N GLY A 162 -0.41 2.81 -12.15
CA GLY A 162 0.20 1.92 -13.15
C GLY A 162 -0.20 0.45 -12.94
N THR A 163 0.29 -0.43 -13.81
CA THR A 163 0.23 -1.88 -13.60
C THR A 163 1.15 -2.31 -12.46
N ALA A 164 1.01 -3.54 -11.97
CA ALA A 164 1.82 -4.03 -10.85
C ALA A 164 3.31 -4.06 -11.24
N GLU A 165 3.61 -4.56 -12.44
CA GLU A 165 4.94 -4.55 -13.05
C GLU A 165 5.52 -3.14 -13.16
N GLN A 166 4.74 -2.22 -13.70
CA GLN A 166 5.13 -0.81 -13.87
C GLN A 166 5.46 -0.08 -12.57
N VAL A 167 4.80 -0.47 -11.47
CA VAL A 167 5.08 0.09 -10.15
C VAL A 167 6.29 -0.63 -9.53
N ARG A 168 6.42 -1.95 -9.70
CA ARG A 168 7.60 -2.72 -9.29
C ARG A 168 8.88 -2.20 -9.91
N GLU A 169 8.90 -2.03 -11.23
CA GLU A 169 10.04 -1.48 -11.96
C GLU A 169 10.43 -0.09 -11.44
N LEU A 170 9.45 0.76 -11.14
CA LEU A 170 9.71 2.06 -10.52
C LEU A 170 10.38 1.90 -9.16
N LEU A 171 9.81 1.09 -8.27
CA LEU A 171 10.33 0.92 -6.91
C LEU A 171 11.75 0.33 -6.91
N GLU A 172 12.01 -0.64 -7.78
CA GLU A 172 13.33 -1.22 -7.98
C GLU A 172 14.34 -0.18 -8.50
N THR A 173 13.97 0.60 -9.53
CA THR A 173 14.84 1.67 -10.06
C THR A 173 15.19 2.70 -8.98
N LEU A 174 14.22 3.09 -8.15
CA LEU A 174 14.46 4.03 -7.06
C LEU A 174 15.33 3.43 -5.94
N ALA A 175 15.28 2.11 -5.74
CA ALA A 175 16.07 1.41 -4.72
C ALA A 175 17.53 1.15 -5.16
N THR A 176 17.77 0.89 -6.44
CA THR A 176 19.07 0.42 -6.96
C THR A 176 19.76 1.38 -7.94
N GLY A 177 19.08 2.45 -8.36
CA GLY A 177 19.61 3.38 -9.36
C GLY A 177 20.85 4.17 -8.90
N PRO A 178 21.65 4.70 -9.85
CA PRO A 178 22.86 5.48 -9.55
C PRO A 178 22.58 6.77 -8.78
N ASP A 179 21.36 7.30 -8.88
CA ASP A 179 20.86 8.50 -8.20
C ASP A 179 20.26 8.18 -6.81
N SER A 180 20.62 7.03 -6.22
CA SER A 180 20.14 6.61 -4.91
C SER A 180 20.78 7.44 -3.79
N LEU A 181 19.95 7.96 -2.87
CA LEU A 181 20.39 8.82 -1.76
C LEU A 181 21.56 8.23 -0.94
N PRO A 182 22.61 9.02 -0.60
CA PRO A 182 23.82 8.51 0.07
C PRO A 182 23.64 7.97 1.49
N GLN A 183 22.52 8.25 2.17
CA GLN A 183 22.24 7.76 3.53
C GLN A 183 21.53 6.39 3.54
N ARG A 184 21.86 5.51 2.59
CA ARG A 184 21.28 4.16 2.52
C ARG A 184 22.13 3.15 3.28
N ILE A 185 21.45 2.24 3.99
CA ILE A 185 22.03 0.98 4.47
C ILE A 185 22.69 0.28 3.24
N PRO A 186 23.84 -0.39 3.36
CA PRO A 186 24.53 -1.01 2.22
C PRO A 186 23.73 -2.16 1.60
N VAL A 187 23.57 -2.21 0.26
CA VAL A 187 22.79 -3.21 -0.52
C VAL A 187 22.99 -4.68 -0.08
N ALA A 188 24.19 -5.05 0.38
CA ALA A 188 24.51 -6.38 0.89
C ALA A 188 23.73 -6.75 2.17
N ASP A 189 23.49 -5.78 3.06
CA ASP A 189 22.78 -5.98 4.32
C ASP A 189 21.25 -6.15 4.11
N TRP A 190 20.72 -5.83 2.92
CA TRP A 190 19.28 -5.92 2.61
C TRP A 190 18.84 -7.30 2.15
N ARG A 191 19.72 -8.05 1.44
CA ARG A 191 19.39 -9.38 0.92
C ARG A 191 19.25 -10.40 2.04
N GLU A 192 20.14 -10.39 3.03
CA GLU A 192 20.06 -11.33 4.16
C GLU A 192 18.92 -11.02 5.13
N VAL A 193 18.66 -9.73 5.41
CA VAL A 193 17.64 -9.34 6.39
C VAL A 193 16.22 -9.50 5.84
N TYR A 194 16.00 -9.30 4.52
CA TYR A 194 14.64 -9.14 3.97
C TYR A 194 14.27 -10.06 2.79
N TYR A 195 15.26 -10.56 2.03
CA TYR A 195 15.08 -11.72 1.14
C TYR A 195 15.46 -13.01 1.86
N ASN A 196 15.15 -13.09 3.16
CA ASN A 196 15.37 -14.29 3.92
C ASN A 196 14.53 -15.42 3.29
N PRO A 197 15.16 -16.45 2.70
CA PRO A 197 14.47 -17.52 2.00
C PRO A 197 13.46 -18.23 2.91
N VAL A 198 13.74 -18.29 4.22
CA VAL A 198 12.86 -18.85 5.24
C VAL A 198 11.54 -18.08 5.32
N ARG A 199 11.62 -16.75 5.32
CA ARG A 199 10.45 -15.87 5.42
C ARG A 199 9.57 -15.97 4.18
N LEU A 200 10.16 -16.08 2.99
CA LEU A 200 9.44 -16.21 1.73
C LEU A 200 8.79 -17.60 1.62
N PHE A 201 9.51 -18.65 2.02
CA PHE A 201 9.00 -20.02 2.03
C PHE A 201 7.80 -20.19 2.98
N LYS A 202 7.81 -19.54 4.15
CA LYS A 202 6.65 -19.48 5.07
C LYS A 202 5.42 -18.78 4.48
N GLN A 203 5.59 -17.92 3.48
CA GLN A 203 4.47 -17.21 2.84
C GLN A 203 3.82 -18.02 1.73
N GLU A 204 4.60 -18.88 1.05
CA GLU A 204 4.12 -19.73 -0.03
C GLU A 204 3.55 -21.07 0.46
N HIS A 205 3.96 -21.51 1.66
CA HIS A 205 3.59 -22.79 2.22
C HIS A 205 2.97 -22.66 3.61
N SER A 206 1.81 -23.28 3.80
CA SER A 206 1.22 -23.47 5.12
C SER A 206 2.08 -24.40 5.98
N HIS A 207 1.89 -24.36 7.30
CA HIS A 207 2.57 -25.27 8.23
C HIS A 207 2.48 -26.76 7.82
N SER A 208 1.32 -27.20 7.35
CA SER A 208 1.12 -28.58 6.89
C SER A 208 1.86 -28.89 5.59
N GLN A 209 1.99 -27.92 4.67
CA GLN A 209 2.79 -28.05 3.46
C GLN A 209 4.28 -28.11 3.78
N VAL A 210 4.77 -27.27 4.69
CA VAL A 210 6.17 -27.30 5.16
C VAL A 210 6.52 -28.68 5.74
N GLN A 211 5.66 -29.22 6.61
CA GLN A 211 5.87 -30.56 7.21
C GLN A 211 5.82 -31.69 6.18
N LYS A 212 4.95 -31.57 5.16
CA LYS A 212 4.88 -32.54 4.07
C LYS A 212 6.16 -32.55 3.23
N ILE A 213 6.65 -31.37 2.84
CA ILE A 213 7.91 -31.21 2.10
C ILE A 213 9.08 -31.77 2.92
N ALA A 214 9.13 -31.46 4.23
CA ALA A 214 10.16 -32.03 5.12
C ALA A 214 10.10 -33.56 5.21
N ALA A 215 8.92 -34.17 5.14
CA ALA A 215 8.75 -35.62 5.13
C ALA A 215 9.25 -36.24 3.82
N GLU A 216 8.95 -35.60 2.68
CA GLU A 216 9.43 -36.02 1.35
C GLU A 216 10.95 -35.94 1.22
N LEU A 217 11.59 -35.01 1.95
CA LEU A 217 13.06 -34.86 2.02
C LEU A 217 13.73 -35.69 3.14
N GLU A 218 12.98 -36.60 3.77
CA GLU A 218 13.44 -37.50 4.83
C GLU A 218 14.15 -36.77 6.01
N ILE A 219 13.70 -35.57 6.36
CA ILE A 219 14.27 -34.80 7.48
C ILE A 219 13.85 -35.46 8.79
N GLN A 220 14.84 -35.93 9.55
CA GLN A 220 14.67 -36.56 10.86
C GLN A 220 14.30 -35.52 11.92
N GLY A 221 13.40 -35.86 12.85
CA GLY A 221 12.99 -34.94 13.92
C GLY A 221 12.10 -33.76 13.47
N ARG A 222 11.66 -33.70 12.20
CA ARG A 222 10.86 -32.60 11.64
C ARG A 222 9.62 -32.20 12.46
N SER A 223 8.98 -33.15 13.14
CA SER A 223 7.78 -32.91 13.94
C SER A 223 8.06 -32.18 15.26
N GLN A 224 9.31 -32.16 15.71
CA GLN A 224 9.78 -31.52 16.94
C GLN A 224 10.59 -30.24 16.64
N MET A 225 10.92 -29.99 15.37
CA MET A 225 11.77 -28.88 14.93
C MET A 225 10.92 -27.62 14.69
N PRO A 226 11.30 -26.45 15.23
CA PRO A 226 10.63 -25.20 14.92
C PRO A 226 10.83 -24.86 13.44
N GLU A 227 9.83 -24.22 12.81
CA GLU A 227 9.89 -23.88 11.38
C GLU A 227 11.10 -22.98 11.03
N GLU A 228 11.59 -22.22 12.00
CA GLU A 228 12.77 -21.35 11.85
C GLU A 228 14.06 -22.14 11.63
N GLU A 229 14.11 -23.40 12.04
CA GLU A 229 15.22 -24.34 11.82
C GLU A 229 14.91 -25.34 10.70
N LEU A 230 13.64 -25.76 10.59
CA LEU A 230 13.20 -26.74 9.61
C LEU A 230 13.25 -26.21 8.18
N ILE A 231 12.85 -24.96 7.95
CA ILE A 231 12.81 -24.37 6.62
C ILE A 231 14.21 -24.12 6.04
N PRO A 232 15.20 -23.59 6.79
CA PRO A 232 16.59 -23.58 6.32
C PRO A 232 17.08 -24.97 5.88
N GLU A 233 16.75 -26.03 6.62
CA GLU A 233 17.16 -27.39 6.30
C GLU A 233 16.47 -27.94 5.04
N ILE A 234 15.18 -27.60 4.83
CA ILE A 234 14.46 -27.89 3.57
C ILE A 234 15.16 -27.21 2.40
N LEU A 235 15.42 -25.90 2.50
CA LEU A 235 16.02 -25.11 1.41
C LEU A 235 17.47 -25.51 1.13
N ARG A 236 18.19 -26.03 2.14
CA ARG A 236 19.53 -26.60 1.98
C ARG A 236 19.51 -27.91 1.19
N ARG A 237 18.50 -28.76 1.40
CA ARG A 237 18.36 -30.06 0.71
C ARG A 237 17.69 -29.97 -0.66
N ALA A 238 16.86 -28.96 -0.87
CA ALA A 238 16.13 -28.71 -2.10
C ALA A 238 16.25 -27.23 -2.51
N PRO A 239 17.43 -26.77 -2.99
CA PRO A 239 17.67 -25.37 -3.34
C PRO A 239 16.73 -24.83 -4.42
N GLU A 240 16.18 -25.69 -5.27
CA GLU A 240 15.18 -25.38 -6.30
C GLU A 240 13.84 -24.91 -5.72
N LEU A 241 13.55 -25.23 -4.46
CA LEU A 241 12.39 -24.74 -3.72
C LEU A 241 12.63 -23.36 -3.10
N THR A 242 13.82 -22.77 -3.29
CA THR A 242 14.06 -21.37 -2.92
C THR A 242 13.12 -20.48 -3.72
N PRO A 243 12.26 -19.67 -3.06
CA PRO A 243 11.33 -18.80 -3.75
C PRO A 243 12.07 -17.90 -4.74
N LYS A 244 11.75 -18.05 -6.03
CA LYS A 244 12.38 -17.25 -7.08
C LYS A 244 11.80 -15.85 -7.05
N THR A 245 12.68 -14.86 -6.99
CA THR A 245 12.31 -13.45 -7.15
C THR A 245 12.17 -13.16 -8.64
N GLU A 246 10.97 -13.37 -9.20
CA GLU A 246 10.62 -12.93 -10.57
C GLU A 246 10.28 -11.44 -10.64
#